data_AF-A0A453AK25-F1
#
_entry.id   AF-A0A453AK25-F1
#
_cell.length_a   1.000
_cell.length_b   1.000
_cell.length_c   1.000
_cell.angle_alpha   90.00
_cell.angle_beta   90.00
_cell.angle_gamma   90.00
#
_symmetry.space_group_name_H-M   'P 1'
#
loop_
_entity.id
_entity.type
_entity.pdbx_description
1 polymer ?
#
loop_
_entity_poly.entity_id
_entity_poly.type
_entity_poly.pdbx_seq_one_letter_code
_entity_poly.pdbx_strand_id
1 'polypeptide(L)'
;MVLFRTLKELSTKRLAVDQRNYAEITSHLFEYTWNLWKSDVQTILQNLSMLSQRNDLDSILEQSNDLILICDRWLLCLKIIRQLIFSGYASDSTTAQEVWQVREVCPTVLSAIQSLLPYYSSFKDKQAKLWEFAKRACTKLMKVLVTLQGRHPYSFVHQTVLPATVDFCLNIITNPEQAGASFEEFLIQCMVLVKTVSECKEYKPSATGRVINQSAEPLSLEQKKKNFAAVASDMLKVVLPGDRVVLLCNILIRRYFIYTAKDLEEWSENPESFHHEQNVVQWTEKQRPCAEALFIVIFENYRELLAPVVVSILREAMSVSPPLETDVTSGMLLKDAAYTAAGHVYYELSNYLSFNEWFHGSLSIEISNGHPNMRIIRRKVALLLGQWISEIKGDTRKLVYRALVALLQDNDIAVRLAACSSLCYLFQESSFSELDLFECLPTCWTMCFKLTEDVQEFDSK
;
A
#
# COMPACT_ATOMS: atom_id res chain seq x y z
N MET A 1 -6.76 -2.50 -31.43
CA MET A 1 -6.09 -3.61 -30.70
C MET A 1 -4.73 -3.96 -31.29
N VAL A 2 -4.61 -4.13 -32.62
CA VAL A 2 -3.35 -4.47 -33.31
C VAL A 2 -2.22 -3.50 -32.94
N LEU A 3 -2.45 -2.19 -33.09
CA LEU A 3 -1.45 -1.15 -32.75
C LEU A 3 -0.87 -1.32 -31.33
N PHE A 4 -1.72 -1.53 -30.33
CA PHE A 4 -1.27 -1.73 -28.95
C PHE A 4 -0.39 -2.99 -28.79
N ARG A 5 -0.74 -4.10 -29.45
CA ARG A 5 0.06 -5.33 -29.38
C ARG A 5 1.44 -5.12 -30.03
N THR A 6 1.48 -4.49 -31.20
CA THR A 6 2.73 -4.14 -31.89
C THR A 6 3.60 -3.22 -31.05
N LEU A 7 3.02 -2.16 -30.46
CA LEU A 7 3.77 -1.25 -29.57
C LEU A 7 4.29 -1.97 -28.32
N LYS A 8 3.52 -2.91 -27.76
CA LYS A 8 3.97 -3.72 -26.61
C LYS A 8 5.16 -4.59 -27.01
N GLU A 9 5.11 -5.24 -28.16
CA GLU A 9 6.21 -6.07 -28.66
C GLU A 9 7.47 -5.25 -28.95
N LEU A 10 7.33 -4.11 -29.64
CA LEU A 10 8.46 -3.21 -29.92
C LEU A 10 9.09 -2.67 -28.64
N SER A 11 8.29 -2.44 -27.59
CA SER A 11 8.79 -1.90 -26.32
C SER A 11 9.68 -2.86 -25.52
N THR A 12 9.69 -4.15 -25.82
CA THR A 12 10.55 -5.13 -25.13
C THR A 12 11.98 -5.14 -25.67
N LYS A 13 12.19 -4.55 -26.85
CA LYS A 13 13.50 -4.48 -27.50
C LYS A 13 14.41 -3.51 -26.74
N ARG A 14 15.62 -3.97 -26.40
CA ARG A 14 16.56 -3.25 -25.53
C ARG A 14 17.75 -2.61 -26.25
N LEU A 15 17.93 -2.88 -27.55
CA LEU A 15 19.04 -2.30 -28.30
C LEU A 15 18.81 -0.79 -28.50
N ALA A 16 19.88 0.00 -28.47
CA ALA A 16 19.79 1.45 -28.59
C ALA A 16 19.13 1.91 -29.91
N VAL A 17 19.35 1.17 -31.01
CA VAL A 17 18.71 1.44 -32.30
C VAL A 17 17.19 1.23 -32.21
N ASP A 18 16.74 0.13 -31.59
CA ASP A 18 15.31 -0.14 -31.40
C ASP A 18 14.65 0.90 -30.49
N GLN A 19 15.33 1.35 -29.43
CA GLN A 19 14.84 2.40 -28.54
C GLN A 19 14.68 3.74 -29.25
N ARG A 20 15.63 4.10 -30.13
CA ARG A 20 15.51 5.31 -30.98
C ARG A 20 14.35 5.21 -31.94
N ASN A 21 14.20 4.06 -32.61
CA ASN A 21 13.07 3.82 -33.50
C ASN A 21 11.73 3.91 -32.73
N TYR A 22 11.67 3.40 -31.49
CA TYR A 22 10.49 3.50 -30.65
C TYR A 22 10.18 4.96 -30.26
N ALA A 23 11.20 5.75 -29.94
CA ALA A 23 11.04 7.17 -29.65
C ALA A 23 10.52 7.95 -30.88
N GLU A 24 10.97 7.61 -32.08
CA GLU A 24 10.47 8.17 -33.34
C GLU A 24 8.98 7.81 -33.56
N ILE A 25 8.62 6.53 -33.42
CA ILE A 25 7.22 6.07 -33.46
C ILE A 25 6.36 6.84 -32.44
N THR A 26 6.89 7.04 -31.24
CA THR A 26 6.21 7.78 -30.18
C THR A 26 5.93 9.22 -30.61
N SER A 27 6.90 9.90 -31.23
CA SER A 27 6.75 11.27 -31.70
C SER A 27 5.64 11.44 -32.74
N HIS A 28 5.41 10.43 -33.59
CA HIS A 28 4.38 10.47 -34.63
C HIS A 28 2.98 10.06 -34.12
N LEU A 29 2.90 9.16 -33.14
CA LEU A 29 1.62 8.60 -32.69
C LEU A 29 1.01 9.29 -31.48
N PHE A 30 1.83 9.96 -30.66
CA PHE A 30 1.39 10.51 -29.38
C PHE A 30 0.25 11.51 -29.55
N GLU A 31 0.46 12.55 -30.36
CA GLU A 31 -0.51 13.65 -30.51
C GLU A 31 -1.86 13.16 -31.04
N TYR A 32 -1.86 12.33 -32.08
CA TYR A 32 -3.08 11.73 -32.62
C TYR A 32 -3.84 10.92 -31.56
N THR A 33 -3.14 10.01 -30.87
CA THR A 33 -3.76 9.14 -29.86
C THR A 33 -4.28 9.95 -28.67
N TRP A 34 -3.54 10.98 -28.28
CA TRP A 34 -3.88 11.86 -27.18
C TRP A 34 -5.11 12.73 -27.47
N ASN A 35 -5.19 13.31 -28.66
CA ASN A 35 -6.35 14.09 -29.09
C ASN A 35 -7.61 13.22 -29.20
N LEU A 36 -7.49 11.99 -29.71
CA LEU A 36 -8.59 11.03 -29.71
C LEU A 36 -9.06 10.70 -28.29
N TRP A 37 -8.14 10.45 -27.36
CA TRP A 37 -8.48 10.18 -25.96
C TRP A 37 -9.21 11.37 -25.30
N LYS A 38 -8.77 12.61 -25.56
CA LYS A 38 -9.43 13.83 -25.06
C LYS A 38 -10.82 14.02 -25.65
N SER A 39 -11.00 13.76 -26.94
CA SER A 39 -12.33 13.82 -27.57
C SER A 39 -13.28 12.77 -26.97
N ASP A 40 -12.79 11.56 -26.77
CA ASP A 40 -13.60 10.46 -26.25
C ASP A 40 -14.05 10.68 -24.82
N VAL A 41 -13.17 11.19 -23.94
CA VAL A 41 -13.57 11.44 -22.54
C VAL A 41 -14.68 12.48 -22.44
N GLN A 42 -14.65 13.51 -23.30
CA GLN A 42 -15.70 14.52 -23.36
C GLN A 42 -17.04 13.89 -23.79
N THR A 43 -17.02 13.09 -24.86
CA THR A 43 -18.20 12.37 -25.35
C THR A 43 -18.75 11.42 -24.28
N ILE A 44 -17.88 10.67 -23.60
CA ILE A 44 -18.29 9.74 -22.52
C ILE A 44 -18.96 10.52 -21.40
N LEU A 45 -18.34 11.58 -20.88
CA LEU A 45 -18.89 12.36 -19.77
C LEU A 45 -20.24 13.02 -20.13
N GLN A 46 -20.38 13.53 -21.35
CA GLN A 46 -21.66 14.07 -21.84
C GLN A 46 -22.75 12.98 -21.86
N ASN A 47 -22.45 11.79 -22.39
CA ASN A 47 -23.41 10.68 -22.41
C ASN A 47 -23.75 10.17 -21.01
N LEU A 48 -22.78 10.01 -20.12
CA LEU A 48 -23.03 9.63 -18.73
C LEU A 48 -23.92 10.65 -18.01
N SER A 49 -23.70 11.95 -18.25
CA SER A 49 -24.55 13.00 -17.67
C SER A 49 -26.01 12.90 -18.15
N MET A 50 -26.23 12.70 -19.46
CA MET A 50 -27.58 12.53 -20.02
C MET A 50 -28.27 11.28 -19.49
N LEU A 51 -27.53 10.17 -19.38
CA LEU A 51 -28.06 8.90 -18.87
C LEU A 51 -28.38 8.97 -17.37
N SER A 52 -27.60 9.72 -16.59
CA SER A 52 -27.86 9.89 -15.16
C SER A 52 -29.19 10.61 -14.86
N GLN A 53 -29.70 11.40 -15.81
CA GLN A 53 -30.94 12.18 -15.69
C GLN A 53 -32.19 11.44 -16.19
N ARG A 54 -32.02 10.34 -16.94
CA ARG A 54 -33.14 9.59 -17.54
C ARG A 54 -33.48 8.36 -16.69
N ASN A 55 -34.77 8.13 -16.44
CA ASN A 55 -35.28 6.97 -15.70
C ASN A 55 -35.78 5.82 -16.61
N ASP A 56 -35.70 5.97 -17.93
CA ASP A 56 -36.39 5.09 -18.88
C ASP A 56 -35.43 4.04 -19.48
N LEU A 57 -35.64 2.75 -19.18
CA LEU A 57 -34.63 1.68 -19.38
C LEU A 57 -34.48 1.18 -20.82
N ASP A 58 -35.51 1.23 -21.66
CA ASP A 58 -35.54 0.47 -22.93
C ASP A 58 -34.83 1.19 -24.10
N SER A 59 -34.84 2.54 -24.13
CA SER A 59 -34.10 3.34 -25.13
C SER A 59 -32.59 3.44 -24.85
N ILE A 60 -32.16 3.00 -23.66
CA ILE A 60 -30.76 3.06 -23.21
C ILE A 60 -29.93 1.92 -23.83
N LEU A 61 -30.54 0.78 -24.16
CA LEU A 61 -29.82 -0.44 -24.56
C LEU A 61 -29.10 -0.34 -25.91
N GLU A 62 -29.68 0.34 -26.91
CA GLU A 62 -29.03 0.54 -28.22
C GLU A 62 -27.97 1.65 -28.19
N GLN A 63 -28.25 2.79 -27.53
CA GLN A 63 -27.26 3.86 -27.29
C GLN A 63 -26.11 3.41 -26.39
N SER A 64 -26.35 2.43 -25.52
CA SER A 64 -25.33 1.83 -24.64
C SER A 64 -24.25 1.10 -25.43
N ASN A 65 -24.56 0.45 -26.56
CA ASN A 65 -23.56 -0.31 -27.32
C ASN A 65 -22.52 0.60 -28.00
N ASP A 66 -22.96 1.68 -28.65
CA ASP A 66 -22.04 2.66 -29.25
C ASP A 66 -21.20 3.36 -28.19
N LEU A 67 -21.80 3.72 -27.05
CA LEU A 67 -21.09 4.29 -25.92
C LEU A 67 -20.04 3.31 -25.35
N ILE A 68 -20.37 2.03 -25.21
CA ILE A 68 -19.43 1.00 -24.74
C ILE A 68 -18.24 0.87 -25.70
N LEU A 69 -18.45 0.93 -27.02
CA LEU A 69 -17.36 0.91 -28.00
C LEU A 69 -16.44 2.13 -27.85
N ILE A 70 -16.99 3.32 -27.62
CA ILE A 70 -16.21 4.54 -27.33
C ILE A 70 -15.44 4.36 -26.01
N CYS A 71 -16.07 3.83 -24.97
CA CYS A 71 -15.44 3.53 -23.69
C CYS A 71 -14.27 2.56 -23.81
N ASP A 72 -14.41 1.48 -24.57
CA ASP A 72 -13.34 0.50 -24.79
C ASP A 72 -12.20 1.07 -25.66
N ARG A 73 -12.53 1.87 -26.68
CA ARG A 73 -11.54 2.63 -27.46
C ARG A 73 -10.76 3.58 -26.57
N TRP A 74 -11.44 4.36 -25.74
CA TRP A 74 -10.83 5.32 -24.82
C TRP A 74 -9.88 4.65 -23.82
N LEU A 75 -10.27 3.52 -23.23
CA LEU A 75 -9.38 2.72 -22.37
C LEU A 75 -8.20 2.09 -23.14
N LEU A 76 -8.37 1.78 -24.42
CA LEU A 76 -7.27 1.29 -25.26
C LEU A 76 -6.29 2.44 -25.59
N CYS A 77 -6.79 3.63 -25.93
CA CYS A 77 -5.99 4.83 -26.11
C CYS A 77 -5.18 5.12 -24.85
N LEU A 78 -5.78 5.05 -23.66
CA LEU A 78 -5.07 5.22 -22.38
C LEU A 78 -3.89 4.26 -22.24
N LYS A 79 -4.08 2.97 -22.61
CA LYS A 79 -3.00 1.97 -22.58
C LYS A 79 -1.88 2.30 -23.57
N ILE A 80 -2.23 2.78 -24.77
CA ILE A 80 -1.26 3.20 -25.79
C ILE A 80 -0.49 4.42 -25.31
N ILE A 81 -1.16 5.48 -24.85
CA ILE A 81 -0.54 6.71 -24.34
C ILE A 81 0.44 6.37 -23.21
N ARG A 82 0.03 5.56 -22.23
CA ARG A 82 0.92 5.11 -21.15
C ARG A 82 2.16 4.40 -21.70
N GLN A 83 1.99 3.51 -22.68
CA GLN A 83 3.11 2.76 -23.28
C GLN A 83 4.06 3.66 -24.06
N LEU A 84 3.51 4.59 -24.85
CA LEU A 84 4.24 5.59 -25.62
C LEU A 84 5.09 6.46 -24.71
N ILE A 85 4.54 6.96 -23.60
CA ILE A 85 5.32 7.76 -22.64
C ILE A 85 6.40 6.89 -21.96
N PHE A 86 6.00 5.74 -21.42
CA PHE A 86 6.90 4.91 -20.60
C PHE A 86 8.11 4.38 -21.37
N SER A 87 7.90 3.93 -22.61
CA SER A 87 8.93 3.31 -23.45
C SER A 87 9.53 4.25 -24.50
N GLY A 88 8.84 5.32 -24.87
CA GLY A 88 9.31 6.30 -25.86
C GLY A 88 10.26 7.35 -25.31
N TYR A 89 10.25 7.58 -24.00
CA TYR A 89 11.17 8.51 -23.35
C TYR A 89 12.06 7.79 -22.35
N ALA A 90 13.32 8.23 -22.26
CA ALA A 90 14.23 7.80 -21.21
C ALA A 90 13.71 8.27 -19.83
N SER A 91 14.06 7.56 -18.75
CA SER A 91 13.70 7.99 -17.39
C SER A 91 14.29 9.35 -17.12
N ASP A 92 13.50 10.27 -16.59
CA ASP A 92 14.05 11.53 -16.11
C ASP A 92 14.89 11.33 -14.84
N SER A 93 14.65 10.26 -14.06
CA SER A 93 15.51 9.89 -12.93
C SER A 93 16.95 9.63 -13.35
N THR A 94 17.18 9.15 -14.58
CA THR A 94 18.52 8.93 -15.14
C THR A 94 19.03 10.17 -15.86
N THR A 95 18.24 10.76 -16.76
CA THR A 95 18.68 11.85 -17.67
C THR A 95 18.55 13.25 -17.09
N ALA A 96 17.76 13.44 -16.03
CA ALA A 96 17.27 14.73 -15.52
C ALA A 96 16.67 15.64 -16.62
N GLN A 97 16.14 15.03 -17.68
CA GLN A 97 15.41 15.71 -18.74
C GLN A 97 13.92 15.46 -18.57
N GLU A 98 13.17 16.55 -18.45
CA GLU A 98 11.73 16.49 -18.25
C GLU A 98 11.01 15.97 -19.50
N VAL A 99 10.01 15.13 -19.27
CA VAL A 99 9.10 14.58 -20.28
C VAL A 99 7.80 15.37 -20.20
N TRP A 100 7.65 16.37 -21.08
CA TRP A 100 6.53 17.31 -21.04
C TRP A 100 5.16 16.63 -21.18
N GLN A 101 5.10 15.46 -21.83
CA GLN A 101 3.89 14.65 -21.96
C GLN A 101 3.32 14.23 -20.60
N VAL A 102 4.18 14.02 -19.58
CA VAL A 102 3.73 13.73 -18.21
C VAL A 102 2.97 14.92 -17.64
N ARG A 103 3.40 16.15 -17.94
CA ARG A 103 2.77 17.39 -17.47
C ARG A 103 1.43 17.67 -18.14
N GLU A 104 1.25 17.19 -19.37
CA GLU A 104 -0.03 17.32 -20.09
C GLU A 104 -1.01 16.20 -19.70
N VAL A 105 -0.53 14.96 -19.65
CA VAL A 105 -1.39 13.78 -19.45
C VAL A 105 -1.86 13.65 -18.02
N CYS A 106 -0.97 13.82 -17.01
CA CYS A 106 -1.35 13.57 -15.61
C CYS A 106 -2.50 14.44 -15.10
N PRO A 107 -2.51 15.78 -15.29
CA PRO A 107 -3.62 16.61 -14.82
C PRO A 107 -4.95 16.27 -15.50
N THR A 108 -4.90 15.98 -16.81
CA THR A 108 -6.09 15.62 -17.59
C THR A 108 -6.64 14.25 -17.18
N VAL A 109 -5.76 13.29 -16.91
CA VAL A 109 -6.13 11.97 -16.35
C VAL A 109 -6.75 12.12 -14.96
N LEU A 110 -6.17 12.94 -14.09
CA LEU A 110 -6.73 13.22 -12.76
C LEU A 110 -8.12 13.86 -12.86
N SER A 111 -8.30 14.86 -13.73
CA SER A 111 -9.59 15.49 -13.98
C SER A 111 -10.66 14.51 -14.50
N ALA A 112 -10.25 13.57 -15.36
CA ALA A 112 -11.13 12.50 -15.82
C ALA A 112 -11.56 11.57 -14.68
N ILE A 113 -10.64 11.21 -13.77
CA ILE A 113 -10.98 10.43 -12.56
C ILE A 113 -12.02 11.19 -11.72
N GLN A 114 -11.75 12.46 -11.41
CA GLN A 114 -12.63 13.30 -10.61
C GLN A 114 -14.03 13.44 -11.23
N SER A 115 -14.11 13.49 -12.56
CA SER A 115 -15.38 13.60 -13.28
C SER A 115 -16.14 12.27 -13.39
N LEU A 116 -15.43 11.13 -13.39
CA LEU A 116 -16.03 9.80 -13.50
C LEU A 116 -16.49 9.24 -12.14
N LEU A 117 -15.85 9.64 -11.05
CA LEU A 117 -16.11 9.14 -9.70
C LEU A 117 -17.57 9.31 -9.25
N PRO A 118 -18.25 10.46 -9.45
CA PRO A 118 -19.65 10.65 -9.04
C PRO A 118 -20.63 9.70 -9.75
N TYR A 119 -20.26 9.18 -10.92
CA TYR A 119 -21.08 8.23 -11.66
C TYR A 119 -21.02 6.82 -11.07
N TYR A 120 -19.96 6.46 -10.34
CA TYR A 120 -19.90 5.18 -9.62
C TYR A 120 -21.02 5.07 -8.59
N SER A 121 -21.25 6.10 -7.77
CA SER A 121 -22.36 6.10 -6.81
C SER A 121 -23.71 6.22 -7.50
N SER A 122 -23.81 7.00 -8.58
CA SER A 122 -25.07 7.29 -9.26
C SER A 122 -25.66 6.10 -10.02
N PHE A 123 -24.80 5.23 -10.58
CA PHE A 123 -25.21 4.05 -11.34
C PHE A 123 -25.27 2.76 -10.51
N LYS A 124 -24.88 2.82 -9.24
CA LYS A 124 -25.03 1.70 -8.30
C LYS A 124 -26.49 1.24 -8.31
N ASP A 125 -26.70 -0.05 -8.55
CA ASP A 125 -28.02 -0.70 -8.65
C ASP A 125 -28.94 -0.27 -9.82
N LYS A 126 -28.51 0.71 -10.65
CA LYS A 126 -29.29 1.18 -11.82
C LYS A 126 -28.78 0.60 -13.14
N GLN A 127 -27.47 0.58 -13.34
CA GLN A 127 -26.85 0.11 -14.60
C GLN A 127 -25.51 -0.59 -14.35
N ALA A 128 -25.54 -1.91 -14.22
CA ALA A 128 -24.35 -2.73 -13.94
C ALA A 128 -23.19 -2.42 -14.93
N LYS A 129 -23.43 -2.49 -16.24
CA LYS A 129 -22.36 -2.27 -17.25
C LYS A 129 -21.63 -0.92 -17.10
N LEU A 130 -22.36 0.17 -16.85
CA LEU A 130 -21.75 1.51 -16.68
C LEU A 130 -21.08 1.65 -15.30
N TRP A 131 -21.64 1.01 -14.28
CA TRP A 131 -21.05 0.93 -12.95
C TRP A 131 -19.71 0.18 -12.97
N GLU A 132 -19.65 -1.03 -13.57
CA GLU A 132 -18.41 -1.78 -13.82
C GLU A 132 -17.42 -0.96 -14.66
N PHE A 133 -17.90 -0.23 -15.67
CA PHE A 133 -17.04 0.62 -16.49
C PHE A 133 -16.40 1.73 -15.65
N ALA A 134 -17.18 2.49 -14.88
CA ALA A 134 -16.67 3.58 -14.04
C ALA A 134 -15.63 3.07 -13.03
N LYS A 135 -15.94 1.94 -12.36
CA LYS A 135 -15.02 1.23 -11.46
C LYS A 135 -13.70 0.91 -12.17
N ARG A 136 -13.77 0.23 -13.32
CA ARG A 136 -12.62 -0.18 -14.12
C ARG A 136 -11.82 1.00 -14.69
N ALA A 137 -12.50 2.09 -15.06
CA ALA A 137 -11.91 3.28 -15.63
C ALA A 137 -11.08 4.03 -14.59
N CYS A 138 -11.65 4.37 -13.44
CA CYS A 138 -10.96 5.08 -12.36
C CYS A 138 -9.71 4.32 -11.90
N THR A 139 -9.79 2.99 -11.69
CA THR A 139 -8.61 2.18 -11.33
C THR A 139 -7.52 2.21 -12.39
N LYS A 140 -7.88 2.10 -13.68
CA LYS A 140 -6.90 2.12 -14.78
C LYS A 140 -6.23 3.47 -14.95
N LEU A 141 -7.00 4.56 -14.81
CA LEU A 141 -6.48 5.92 -14.84
C LEU A 141 -5.50 6.15 -13.68
N MET A 142 -5.85 5.75 -12.46
CA MET A 142 -4.94 5.87 -11.31
C MET A 142 -3.66 5.04 -11.49
N LYS A 143 -3.78 3.81 -12.03
CA LYS A 143 -2.62 2.99 -12.41
C LYS A 143 -1.68 3.68 -13.41
N VAL A 144 -2.22 4.48 -14.33
CA VAL A 144 -1.40 5.29 -15.26
C VAL A 144 -0.63 6.35 -14.48
N LEU A 145 -1.27 7.08 -13.57
CA LEU A 145 -0.60 8.08 -12.74
C LEU A 145 0.54 7.47 -11.90
N VAL A 146 0.29 6.35 -11.24
CA VAL A 146 1.32 5.58 -10.50
C VAL A 146 2.48 5.18 -11.42
N THR A 147 2.16 4.62 -12.59
CA THR A 147 3.18 4.18 -13.56
C THR A 147 4.06 5.34 -14.04
N LEU A 148 3.44 6.49 -14.35
CA LEU A 148 4.15 7.67 -14.84
C LEU A 148 4.98 8.32 -13.73
N GLN A 149 4.47 8.38 -12.49
CA GLN A 149 5.23 8.88 -11.34
C GLN A 149 6.48 8.04 -11.08
N GLY A 150 6.36 6.71 -11.10
CA GLY A 150 7.52 5.82 -10.87
C GLY A 150 8.56 5.86 -12.00
N ARG A 151 8.14 6.06 -13.26
CA ARG A 151 9.05 6.11 -14.42
C ARG A 151 9.70 7.49 -14.60
N HIS A 152 8.92 8.54 -14.42
CA HIS A 152 9.31 9.93 -14.67
C HIS A 152 9.07 10.80 -13.41
N PRO A 153 9.75 10.49 -12.29
CA PRO A 153 9.51 11.18 -11.03
C PRO A 153 9.72 12.69 -11.13
N TYR A 154 10.74 13.18 -11.86
CA TYR A 154 11.02 14.62 -11.93
C TYR A 154 10.01 15.38 -12.79
N SER A 155 9.51 14.78 -13.86
CA SER A 155 8.47 15.37 -14.71
C SER A 155 7.14 15.45 -13.98
N PHE A 156 6.92 14.53 -13.03
CA PHE A 156 5.77 14.55 -12.12
C PHE A 156 5.85 15.70 -11.09
N VAL A 157 7.06 16.20 -10.79
CA VAL A 157 7.29 17.39 -9.94
C VAL A 157 6.89 18.66 -10.71
N HIS A 158 5.59 18.92 -10.72
CA HIS A 158 4.99 20.10 -11.32
C HIS A 158 3.81 20.56 -10.46
N GLN A 159 3.59 21.88 -10.37
CA GLN A 159 2.60 22.48 -9.48
C GLN A 159 1.17 21.95 -9.71
N THR A 160 0.82 21.62 -10.95
CA THR A 160 -0.50 21.08 -11.33
C THR A 160 -0.59 19.56 -11.28
N VAL A 161 0.51 18.86 -10.99
CA VAL A 161 0.59 17.38 -11.05
C VAL A 161 0.77 16.81 -9.66
N LEU A 162 1.96 16.98 -9.07
CA LEU A 162 2.32 16.31 -7.82
C LEU A 162 1.38 16.71 -6.67
N PRO A 163 1.20 18.01 -6.34
CA PRO A 163 0.32 18.40 -5.24
C PRO A 163 -1.13 17.96 -5.47
N ALA A 164 -1.68 18.21 -6.66
CA ALA A 164 -3.07 17.89 -6.97
C ALA A 164 -3.37 16.39 -6.90
N THR A 165 -2.47 15.55 -7.41
CA THR A 165 -2.68 14.10 -7.40
C THR A 165 -2.55 13.51 -6.00
N VAL A 166 -1.54 13.96 -5.24
CA VAL A 166 -1.33 13.50 -3.85
C VAL A 166 -2.47 13.96 -2.95
N ASP A 167 -2.87 15.23 -3.04
CA ASP A 167 -3.99 15.77 -2.26
C ASP A 167 -5.28 15.01 -2.54
N PHE A 168 -5.58 14.76 -3.81
CA PHE A 168 -6.73 13.97 -4.22
C PHE A 168 -6.70 12.57 -3.58
N CYS A 169 -5.58 11.83 -3.72
CA CYS A 169 -5.47 10.48 -3.14
C CYS A 169 -5.58 10.49 -1.61
N LEU A 170 -4.99 11.46 -0.92
CA LEU A 170 -5.12 11.61 0.53
C LEU A 170 -6.56 11.85 0.96
N ASN A 171 -7.33 12.64 0.20
CA ASN A 171 -8.75 12.87 0.47
C ASN A 171 -9.58 11.59 0.28
N ILE A 172 -9.31 10.82 -0.78
CA ILE A 172 -9.94 9.50 -0.99
C ILE A 172 -9.64 8.54 0.16
N ILE A 173 -8.38 8.47 0.61
CA ILE A 173 -7.96 7.59 1.72
C ILE A 173 -8.60 8.03 3.04
N THR A 174 -8.69 9.34 3.28
CA THR A 174 -9.22 9.88 4.53
C THR A 174 -10.73 9.66 4.64
N ASN A 175 -11.48 9.95 3.56
CA ASN A 175 -12.94 9.92 3.53
C ASN A 175 -13.49 9.30 2.23
N PRO A 176 -13.39 7.97 2.04
CA PRO A 176 -13.75 7.32 0.78
C PRO A 176 -15.25 7.41 0.44
N GLU A 177 -16.12 7.40 1.45
CA GLU A 177 -17.58 7.48 1.26
C GLU A 177 -18.02 8.85 0.75
N GLN A 178 -17.52 9.93 1.36
CA GLN A 178 -17.85 11.31 0.95
C GLN A 178 -17.32 11.61 -0.46
N ALA A 179 -16.23 10.96 -0.86
CA ALA A 179 -15.65 11.12 -2.19
C ALA A 179 -16.31 10.24 -3.27
N GLY A 180 -17.32 9.43 -2.94
CA GLY A 180 -17.97 8.52 -3.89
C GLY A 180 -17.06 7.39 -4.39
N ALA A 181 -16.01 7.05 -3.63
CA ALA A 181 -14.91 6.17 -4.03
C ALA A 181 -14.75 4.98 -3.08
N SER A 182 -15.83 4.23 -2.86
CA SER A 182 -15.88 3.18 -1.84
C SER A 182 -15.50 1.79 -2.34
N PHE A 183 -14.76 1.67 -3.45
CA PHE A 183 -14.35 0.36 -3.97
C PHE A 183 -12.85 0.12 -3.82
N GLU A 184 -12.56 -1.08 -3.33
CA GLU A 184 -11.25 -1.49 -2.82
C GLU A 184 -10.12 -1.27 -3.84
N GLU A 185 -10.31 -1.68 -5.10
CA GLU A 185 -9.22 -1.66 -6.07
C GLU A 185 -8.74 -0.25 -6.40
N PHE A 186 -9.61 0.78 -6.37
CA PHE A 186 -9.20 2.16 -6.61
C PHE A 186 -8.58 2.80 -5.38
N LEU A 187 -9.11 2.49 -4.19
CA LEU A 187 -8.54 2.93 -2.93
C LEU A 187 -7.10 2.40 -2.75
N ILE A 188 -6.85 1.13 -3.09
CA ILE A 188 -5.51 0.55 -3.14
C ILE A 188 -4.61 1.38 -4.06
N GLN A 189 -5.05 1.74 -5.27
CA GLN A 189 -4.21 2.55 -6.17
C GLN A 189 -3.94 3.96 -5.64
N CYS A 190 -4.87 4.55 -4.87
CA CYS A 190 -4.61 5.82 -4.18
C CYS A 190 -3.53 5.67 -3.10
N MET A 191 -3.61 4.62 -2.28
CA MET A 191 -2.57 4.32 -1.28
C MET A 191 -1.22 4.01 -1.93
N VAL A 192 -1.21 3.23 -3.01
CA VAL A 192 -0.01 2.94 -3.81
C VAL A 192 0.62 4.23 -4.31
N LEU A 193 -0.15 5.18 -4.86
CA LEU A 193 0.40 6.46 -5.32
C LEU A 193 1.04 7.25 -4.17
N VAL A 194 0.34 7.41 -3.04
CA VAL A 194 0.89 8.15 -1.89
C VAL A 194 2.15 7.47 -1.38
N LYS A 195 2.19 6.14 -1.35
CA LYS A 195 3.36 5.36 -0.96
C LYS A 195 4.52 5.57 -1.94
N THR A 196 4.31 5.40 -3.24
CA THR A 196 5.38 5.51 -4.25
C THR A 196 5.96 6.93 -4.30
N VAL A 197 5.13 7.94 -4.11
CA VAL A 197 5.58 9.34 -3.97
C VAL A 197 6.41 9.53 -2.69
N SER A 198 5.94 9.00 -1.55
CA SER A 198 6.61 9.18 -0.26
C SER A 198 7.93 8.40 -0.13
N GLU A 199 8.05 7.25 -0.80
CA GLU A 199 9.29 6.44 -0.81
C GLU A 199 10.27 6.85 -1.91
N CYS A 200 9.87 7.73 -2.83
CA CYS A 200 10.65 8.12 -4.00
C CYS A 200 12.00 8.73 -3.59
N LYS A 201 13.08 8.01 -3.89
CA LYS A 201 14.45 8.42 -3.54
C LYS A 201 14.84 9.71 -4.25
N GLU A 202 14.32 9.93 -5.44
CA GLU A 202 14.50 11.14 -6.25
C GLU A 202 13.89 12.39 -5.61
N TYR A 203 12.95 12.25 -4.66
CA TYR A 203 12.35 13.38 -3.94
C TYR A 203 13.07 13.71 -2.62
N LYS A 204 14.06 12.90 -2.22
CA LYS A 204 14.82 13.11 -0.99
C LYS A 204 16.07 13.94 -1.30
N PRO A 205 16.21 15.18 -0.77
CA PRO A 205 17.44 15.94 -0.93
C PRO A 205 18.60 15.20 -0.26
N SER A 206 19.65 14.86 -1.02
CA SER A 206 20.79 14.12 -0.48
C SER A 206 21.56 14.94 0.55
N ALA A 207 21.87 14.33 1.70
CA ALA A 207 22.63 14.97 2.79
C ALA A 207 24.15 15.05 2.53
N THR A 208 24.63 14.59 1.37
CA THR A 208 26.05 14.62 1.02
C THR A 208 26.50 16.01 0.55
N GLY A 209 27.18 16.69 1.48
CA GLY A 209 28.25 17.66 1.24
C GLY A 209 27.91 18.85 0.34
N ARG A 210 27.85 20.04 0.94
CA ARG A 210 28.00 21.30 0.19
C ARG A 210 29.38 21.31 -0.47
N VAL A 211 29.49 20.90 -1.73
CA VAL A 211 30.65 21.25 -2.55
C VAL A 211 30.43 22.69 -2.98
N ILE A 212 30.95 23.61 -2.18
CA ILE A 212 31.13 25.01 -2.57
C ILE A 212 32.28 24.98 -3.58
N ASN A 213 31.95 24.94 -4.87
CA ASN A 213 32.79 25.56 -5.90
C ASN A 213 31.89 26.02 -7.03
N GLN A 214 31.79 27.34 -7.13
CA GLN A 214 31.11 28.07 -8.18
C GLN A 214 32.01 28.12 -9.41
N SER A 215 31.51 27.65 -10.55
CA SER A 215 31.87 28.19 -11.86
C SER A 215 30.70 27.95 -12.81
N ALA A 216 30.46 28.92 -13.68
CA ALA A 216 29.35 28.98 -14.64
C ALA A 216 29.48 27.93 -15.75
N GLU A 217 29.33 26.65 -15.39
CA GLU A 217 29.12 25.53 -16.31
C GLU A 217 27.61 25.20 -16.38
N PRO A 218 27.11 24.59 -17.48
CA PRO A 218 25.74 24.07 -17.50
C PRO A 218 25.54 23.19 -16.27
N LEU A 219 24.48 23.46 -15.48
CA LEU A 219 24.18 22.74 -14.23
C LEU A 219 24.50 21.26 -14.40
N SER A 220 25.47 20.78 -13.62
CA SER A 220 25.85 19.38 -13.68
C SER A 220 24.60 18.52 -13.49
N LEU A 221 24.57 17.34 -14.11
CA LEU A 221 23.42 16.44 -14.03
C LEU A 221 22.96 16.23 -12.57
N GLU A 222 23.91 16.17 -11.64
CA GLU A 222 23.67 16.07 -10.20
C GLU A 222 23.01 17.31 -9.60
N GLN A 223 23.44 18.52 -9.99
CA GLN A 223 22.81 19.76 -9.52
C GLN A 223 21.35 19.85 -9.98
N LYS A 224 21.04 19.44 -11.22
CA LYS A 224 19.66 19.39 -11.70
C LYS A 224 18.80 18.44 -10.86
N LYS A 225 19.31 17.23 -10.57
CA LYS A 225 18.61 16.25 -9.71
C LYS A 225 18.39 16.80 -8.30
N LYS A 226 19.39 17.47 -7.71
CA LYS A 226 19.25 18.13 -6.40
C LYS A 226 18.17 19.21 -6.40
N ASN A 227 18.08 20.03 -7.46
CA ASN A 227 17.04 21.04 -7.58
C ASN A 227 15.64 20.41 -7.65
N PHE A 228 15.46 19.36 -8.45
CA PHE A 228 14.19 18.64 -8.50
C PHE A 228 13.80 18.05 -7.14
N ALA A 229 14.74 17.40 -6.44
CA ALA A 229 14.50 16.82 -5.13
C ALA A 229 14.07 17.89 -4.11
N ALA A 230 14.71 19.06 -4.11
CA ALA A 230 14.35 20.17 -3.24
C ALA A 230 12.92 20.67 -3.52
N VAL A 231 12.59 20.92 -4.79
CA VAL A 231 11.24 21.37 -5.20
C VAL A 231 10.19 20.31 -4.84
N ALA A 232 10.47 19.03 -5.08
CA ALA A 232 9.58 17.93 -4.71
C ALA A 232 9.34 17.88 -3.20
N SER A 233 10.41 17.98 -2.39
CA SER A 233 10.32 18.00 -0.94
C SER A 233 9.45 19.15 -0.43
N ASP A 234 9.62 20.34 -0.98
CA ASP A 234 8.83 21.51 -0.60
C ASP A 234 7.35 21.37 -1.01
N MET A 235 7.07 20.85 -2.21
CA MET A 235 5.70 20.54 -2.63
C MET A 235 5.04 19.50 -1.72
N LEU A 236 5.79 18.46 -1.31
CA LEU A 236 5.27 17.41 -0.44
C LEU A 236 4.95 17.92 0.96
N LYS A 237 5.78 18.81 1.53
CA LYS A 237 5.48 19.45 2.82
C LYS A 237 4.17 20.25 2.80
N VAL A 238 3.80 20.84 1.66
CA VAL A 238 2.54 21.58 1.51
C VAL A 238 1.34 20.65 1.53
N VAL A 239 1.42 19.48 0.89
CA VAL A 239 0.28 18.54 0.82
C VAL A 239 0.23 17.53 1.97
N LEU A 240 1.36 17.29 2.64
CA LEU A 240 1.50 16.43 3.83
C LEU A 240 2.02 17.27 5.02
N PRO A 241 1.28 18.28 5.48
CA PRO A 241 1.60 18.94 6.74
C PRO A 241 1.46 17.96 7.91
N GLY A 242 2.13 18.25 9.03
CA GLY A 242 2.24 17.30 10.15
C GLY A 242 0.90 16.83 10.71
N ASP A 243 -0.09 17.71 10.82
CA ASP A 243 -1.46 17.36 11.24
C ASP A 243 -2.13 16.35 10.29
N ARG A 244 -1.96 16.52 8.98
CA ARG A 244 -2.48 15.57 7.98
C ARG A 244 -1.73 14.23 8.03
N VAL A 245 -0.43 14.25 8.31
CA VAL A 245 0.37 13.03 8.52
C VAL A 245 -0.13 12.25 9.74
N VAL A 246 -0.41 12.94 10.85
CA VAL A 246 -0.99 12.33 12.06
C VAL A 246 -2.39 11.78 11.80
N LEU A 247 -3.23 12.51 11.04
CA LEU A 247 -4.55 12.04 10.64
C LEU A 247 -4.46 10.78 9.78
N LEU A 248 -3.59 10.78 8.77
CA LEU A 248 -3.37 9.62 7.91
C LEU A 248 -2.91 8.41 8.72
N CYS A 249 -1.95 8.58 9.62
CA CYS A 249 -1.48 7.51 10.52
C CYS A 249 -2.63 6.91 11.34
N ASN A 250 -3.46 7.76 11.96
CA ASN A 250 -4.64 7.30 12.70
C ASN A 250 -5.61 6.51 11.83
N ILE A 251 -5.88 6.98 10.61
CA ILE A 251 -6.82 6.31 9.70
C ILE A 251 -6.27 4.97 9.22
N LEU A 252 -4.97 4.88 8.89
CA LEU A 252 -4.35 3.63 8.48
C LEU A 252 -4.50 2.57 9.58
N ILE A 253 -4.18 2.91 10.83
CA ILE A 253 -4.25 1.94 11.94
C ILE A 253 -5.70 1.65 12.35
N ARG A 254 -6.54 2.68 12.53
CA ARG A 254 -7.88 2.53 13.11
C ARG A 254 -8.95 2.07 12.12
N ARG A 255 -8.66 2.10 10.82
CA ARG A 255 -9.60 1.67 9.77
C ARG A 255 -9.02 0.58 8.90
N TYR A 256 -7.82 0.77 8.36
CA TYR A 256 -7.31 -0.09 7.30
C TYR A 256 -6.50 -1.29 7.80
N PHE A 257 -5.99 -1.25 9.03
CA PHE A 257 -5.36 -2.40 9.69
C PHE A 257 -6.38 -3.28 10.42
N ILE A 258 -7.66 -2.89 10.49
CA ILE A 258 -8.67 -3.66 11.21
C ILE A 258 -9.08 -4.87 10.35
N TYR A 259 -9.07 -6.08 10.91
CA TYR A 259 -9.64 -7.24 10.21
C TYR A 259 -11.13 -7.02 9.96
N THR A 260 -11.54 -7.30 8.74
CA THR A 260 -12.95 -7.31 8.33
C THR A 260 -13.61 -8.63 8.74
N ALA A 261 -14.94 -8.68 8.71
CA ALA A 261 -15.68 -9.93 8.92
C ALA A 261 -15.25 -11.03 7.93
N LYS A 262 -14.97 -10.64 6.68
CA LYS A 262 -14.49 -11.54 5.64
C LYS A 262 -13.12 -12.14 6.00
N ASP A 263 -12.18 -11.33 6.49
CA ASP A 263 -10.86 -11.84 6.91
C ASP A 263 -10.98 -12.87 8.05
N LEU A 264 -11.90 -12.63 9.00
CA LEU A 264 -12.14 -13.55 10.11
C LEU A 264 -12.85 -14.84 9.67
N GLU A 265 -13.72 -14.75 8.66
CA GLU A 265 -14.36 -15.90 8.01
C GLU A 265 -13.30 -16.76 7.28
N GLU A 266 -12.47 -16.14 6.44
CA GLU A 266 -11.36 -16.81 5.74
C GLU A 266 -10.40 -17.49 6.72
N TRP A 267 -10.06 -16.84 7.84
CA TRP A 267 -9.29 -17.48 8.93
C TRP A 267 -10.06 -18.67 9.50
N SER A 268 -11.34 -18.52 9.83
CA SER A 268 -12.13 -19.61 10.42
C SER A 268 -12.23 -20.85 9.53
N GLU A 269 -12.29 -20.65 8.21
CA GLU A 269 -12.37 -21.73 7.22
C GLU A 269 -11.04 -22.46 7.06
N ASN A 270 -9.95 -21.72 6.91
CA ASN A 270 -8.61 -22.30 6.74
C ASN A 270 -7.53 -21.43 7.42
N PRO A 271 -7.20 -21.72 8.70
CA PRO A 271 -6.18 -20.96 9.43
C PRO A 271 -4.77 -21.06 8.83
N GLU A 272 -4.44 -22.18 8.17
CA GLU A 272 -3.15 -22.39 7.53
C GLU A 272 -3.00 -21.50 6.30
N SER A 273 -3.97 -21.56 5.38
CA SER A 273 -4.01 -20.69 4.19
C SER A 273 -4.04 -19.22 4.60
N PHE A 274 -4.85 -18.87 5.60
CA PHE A 274 -4.88 -17.51 6.14
C PHE A 274 -3.49 -17.07 6.61
N HIS A 275 -2.75 -17.91 7.35
CA HIS A 275 -1.41 -17.58 7.80
C HIS A 275 -0.47 -17.23 6.64
N HIS A 276 -0.46 -18.05 5.58
CA HIS A 276 0.38 -17.82 4.40
C HIS A 276 -0.03 -16.58 3.64
N GLU A 277 -1.32 -16.38 3.43
CA GLU A 277 -1.83 -15.19 2.75
C GLU A 277 -1.42 -13.89 3.45
N GLN A 278 -1.33 -13.87 4.78
CA GLN A 278 -0.85 -12.71 5.53
C GLN A 278 0.66 -12.47 5.38
N ASN A 279 1.45 -13.49 4.99
CA ASN A 279 2.89 -13.37 4.80
C ASN A 279 3.29 -13.01 3.36
N VAL A 280 2.38 -13.16 2.38
CA VAL A 280 2.67 -12.78 0.99
C VAL A 280 2.65 -11.26 0.85
N VAL A 281 3.70 -10.71 0.23
CA VAL A 281 3.82 -9.27 -0.07
C VAL A 281 2.82 -8.89 -1.18
N GLN A 282 1.58 -8.57 -0.79
CA GLN A 282 0.46 -8.23 -1.70
C GLN A 282 -0.01 -6.77 -1.55
N TRP A 283 0.91 -5.85 -1.27
CA TRP A 283 0.58 -4.45 -1.01
C TRP A 283 0.02 -3.70 -2.24
N THR A 284 0.07 -4.30 -3.44
CA THR A 284 -0.58 -3.75 -4.66
C THR A 284 -1.93 -4.37 -4.97
N GLU A 285 -2.31 -5.46 -4.29
CA GLU A 285 -3.55 -6.22 -4.54
C GLU A 285 -4.55 -6.19 -3.40
N LYS A 286 -4.11 -6.16 -2.12
CA LYS A 286 -4.98 -6.20 -0.94
C LYS A 286 -4.91 -4.91 -0.13
N GLN A 287 -6.04 -4.48 0.41
CA GLN A 287 -6.17 -3.20 1.12
C GLN A 287 -5.32 -3.10 2.39
N ARG A 288 -5.41 -4.09 3.28
CA ARG A 288 -4.65 -4.09 4.54
C ARG A 288 -3.13 -4.11 4.31
N PRO A 289 -2.56 -5.02 3.50
CA PRO A 289 -1.13 -4.97 3.15
C PRO A 289 -0.71 -3.65 2.51
N CYS A 290 -1.56 -3.04 1.66
CA CYS A 290 -1.28 -1.73 1.08
C CYS A 290 -1.19 -0.63 2.13
N ALA A 291 -2.12 -0.62 3.09
CA ALA A 291 -2.14 0.34 4.18
C ALA A 291 -0.93 0.17 5.11
N GLU A 292 -0.57 -1.06 5.45
CA GLU A 292 0.61 -1.37 6.26
C GLU A 292 1.90 -0.89 5.57
N ALA A 293 2.03 -1.16 4.27
CA ALA A 293 3.19 -0.70 3.50
C ALA A 293 3.26 0.84 3.38
N LEU A 294 2.10 1.52 3.25
CA LEU A 294 2.05 2.99 3.27
C LEU A 294 2.40 3.54 4.66
N PHE A 295 1.91 2.91 5.73
CA PHE A 295 2.22 3.30 7.11
C PHE A 295 3.73 3.26 7.38
N ILE A 296 4.42 2.19 6.98
CA ILE A 296 5.88 2.05 7.15
C ILE A 296 6.61 3.23 6.49
N VAL A 297 6.30 3.52 5.23
CA VAL A 297 6.95 4.60 4.47
C VAL A 297 6.67 5.98 5.09
N ILE A 298 5.44 6.23 5.51
CA ILE A 298 5.09 7.50 6.16
C ILE A 298 5.77 7.62 7.52
N PHE A 299 5.82 6.53 8.31
CA PHE A 299 6.50 6.51 9.59
C PHE A 299 8.00 6.81 9.44
N GLU A 300 8.69 6.16 8.51
CA GLU A 300 10.11 6.40 8.24
C GLU A 300 10.42 7.88 7.93
N ASN A 301 9.51 8.55 7.21
CA ASN A 301 9.67 9.95 6.83
C ASN A 301 9.31 10.95 7.96
N TYR A 302 8.53 10.53 8.97
CA TYR A 302 8.00 11.39 10.02
C TYR A 302 8.12 10.77 11.43
N ARG A 303 9.17 9.99 11.68
CA ARG A 303 9.36 9.16 12.89
C ARG A 303 9.16 9.91 14.21
N GLU A 304 9.74 11.10 14.33
CA GLU A 304 9.69 11.91 15.57
C GLU A 304 8.27 12.41 15.86
N LEU A 305 7.50 12.71 14.81
CA LEU A 305 6.11 13.12 14.92
C LEU A 305 5.20 11.94 15.22
N LEU A 306 5.45 10.78 14.62
CA LEU A 306 4.54 9.63 14.63
C LEU A 306 4.79 8.64 15.76
N ALA A 307 6.01 8.53 16.30
CA ALA A 307 6.29 7.61 17.40
C ALA A 307 5.39 7.86 18.63
N PRO A 308 5.23 9.11 19.13
CA PRO A 308 4.29 9.38 20.24
C PRO A 308 2.82 9.06 19.89
N VAL A 309 2.42 9.24 18.63
CA VAL A 309 1.07 8.95 18.16
C VAL A 309 0.80 7.45 18.19
N VAL A 310 1.73 6.63 17.68
CA VAL A 310 1.62 5.17 17.71
C VAL A 310 1.58 4.65 19.15
N VAL A 311 2.41 5.19 20.05
CA VAL A 311 2.34 4.85 21.49
C VAL A 311 0.99 5.21 22.09
N SER A 312 0.42 6.37 21.75
CA SER A 312 -0.90 6.77 22.21
C SER A 312 -2.00 5.81 21.76
N ILE A 313 -1.99 5.42 20.47
CA ILE A 313 -2.94 4.45 19.92
C ILE A 313 -2.79 3.10 20.61
N LEU A 314 -1.56 2.65 20.83
CA LEU A 314 -1.26 1.40 21.53
C LEU A 314 -1.83 1.39 22.95
N ARG A 315 -1.58 2.45 23.73
CA ARG A 315 -2.09 2.58 25.10
C ARG A 315 -3.62 2.62 25.14
N GLU A 316 -4.24 3.34 24.22
CA GLU A 316 -5.70 3.37 24.11
C GLU A 316 -6.25 1.98 23.79
N ALA A 317 -5.69 1.29 22.79
CA ALA A 317 -6.13 -0.04 22.38
C ALA A 317 -6.03 -1.07 23.52
N MET A 318 -4.96 -0.98 24.32
CA MET A 318 -4.79 -1.78 25.53
C MET A 318 -5.80 -1.44 26.64
N SER A 319 -6.28 -0.19 26.71
CA SER A 319 -7.28 0.23 27.71
C SER A 319 -8.71 -0.19 27.36
N VAL A 320 -9.05 -0.23 26.05
CA VAL A 320 -10.41 -0.54 25.58
C VAL A 320 -10.66 -2.03 25.34
N SER A 321 -9.61 -2.84 25.24
CA SER A 321 -9.70 -4.30 25.19
C SER A 321 -9.00 -4.86 26.42
N PRO A 322 -9.72 -5.43 27.40
CA PRO A 322 -9.10 -6.02 28.58
C PRO A 322 -8.41 -7.36 28.25
N PRO A 323 -7.36 -7.78 28.98
CA PRO A 323 -6.66 -9.04 28.71
C PRO A 323 -7.53 -10.31 28.83
N LEU A 324 -8.61 -10.23 29.61
CA LEU A 324 -9.52 -11.35 29.90
C LEU A 324 -10.81 -11.32 29.06
N GLU A 325 -10.77 -10.68 27.89
CA GLU A 325 -11.89 -10.58 26.97
C GLU A 325 -12.24 -11.94 26.33
N THR A 326 -13.53 -12.16 26.07
CA THR A 326 -14.05 -13.39 25.46
C THR A 326 -14.67 -13.16 24.08
N ASP A 327 -15.23 -11.98 23.81
CA ASP A 327 -15.89 -11.67 22.55
C ASP A 327 -14.96 -10.93 21.59
N VAL A 328 -15.18 -11.10 20.28
CA VAL A 328 -14.46 -10.30 19.27
C VAL A 328 -15.11 -8.91 19.22
N THR A 329 -14.53 -7.95 19.95
CA THR A 329 -14.99 -6.56 19.96
C THR A 329 -14.19 -5.68 19.03
N SER A 330 -14.71 -4.49 18.73
CA SER A 330 -13.95 -3.45 18.03
C SER A 330 -12.66 -3.07 18.77
N GLY A 331 -12.66 -3.14 20.11
CA GLY A 331 -11.47 -2.93 20.94
C GLY A 331 -10.40 -3.99 20.69
N MET A 332 -10.79 -5.28 20.63
CA MET A 332 -9.86 -6.37 20.34
C MET A 332 -9.22 -6.22 18.95
N LEU A 333 -10.01 -5.86 17.94
CA LEU A 333 -9.50 -5.66 16.58
C LEU A 333 -8.60 -4.41 16.48
N LEU A 334 -8.91 -3.34 17.21
CA LEU A 334 -8.03 -2.18 17.33
C LEU A 334 -6.71 -2.55 18.03
N LYS A 335 -6.74 -3.42 19.03
CA LYS A 335 -5.52 -3.93 19.67
C LYS A 335 -4.66 -4.74 18.71
N ASP A 336 -5.24 -5.63 17.89
CA ASP A 336 -4.51 -6.32 16.82
C ASP A 336 -3.82 -5.33 15.86
N ALA A 337 -4.57 -4.31 15.40
CA ALA A 337 -4.05 -3.28 14.52
C ALA A 337 -2.93 -2.45 15.18
N ALA A 338 -3.10 -2.05 16.44
CA ALA A 338 -2.09 -1.29 17.17
C ALA A 338 -0.82 -2.11 17.42
N TYR A 339 -0.95 -3.40 17.74
CA TYR A 339 0.19 -4.32 17.87
C TYR A 339 0.89 -4.52 16.52
N THR A 340 0.13 -4.58 15.42
CA THR A 340 0.70 -4.63 14.06
C THR A 340 1.54 -3.39 13.76
N ALA A 341 1.00 -2.20 14.05
CA ALA A 341 1.72 -0.95 13.86
C ALA A 341 3.00 -0.89 14.71
N ALA A 342 2.92 -1.29 15.98
CA ALA A 342 4.06 -1.35 16.88
C ALA A 342 5.12 -2.37 16.45
N GLY A 343 4.70 -3.49 15.87
CA GLY A 343 5.58 -4.49 15.27
C GLY A 343 6.37 -3.95 14.08
N HIS A 344 5.72 -3.22 13.17
CA HIS A 344 6.36 -2.66 11.97
C HIS A 344 7.41 -1.58 12.26
N VAL A 345 7.28 -0.87 13.38
CA VAL A 345 8.12 0.30 13.73
C VAL A 345 8.89 0.12 15.03
N TYR A 346 9.15 -1.14 15.40
CA TYR A 346 9.75 -1.52 16.68
C TYR A 346 11.06 -0.77 16.99
N TYR A 347 11.90 -0.55 15.98
CA TYR A 347 13.22 0.06 16.10
C TYR A 347 13.18 1.50 16.64
N GLU A 348 12.13 2.25 16.31
CA GLU A 348 11.92 3.60 16.81
C GLU A 348 11.06 3.57 18.07
N LEU A 349 10.05 2.70 18.10
CA LEU A 349 9.09 2.64 19.20
C LEU A 349 9.74 2.17 20.52
N SER A 350 10.80 1.37 20.46
CA SER A 350 11.58 0.94 21.63
C SER A 350 12.19 2.11 22.42
N ASN A 351 12.39 3.28 21.78
CA ASN A 351 12.82 4.50 22.46
C ASN A 351 11.71 5.13 23.34
N TYR A 352 10.45 4.78 23.08
CA TYR A 352 9.27 5.37 23.74
C TYR A 352 8.48 4.35 24.59
N LEU A 353 8.79 3.07 24.47
CA LEU A 353 8.06 1.97 25.10
C LEU A 353 9.02 0.95 25.71
N SER A 354 8.87 0.68 27.02
CA SER A 354 9.57 -0.41 27.68
C SER A 354 8.94 -1.75 27.30
N PHE A 355 9.63 -2.54 26.47
CA PHE A 355 9.17 -3.87 26.11
C PHE A 355 8.97 -4.76 27.35
N ASN A 356 9.85 -4.64 28.34
CA ASN A 356 9.75 -5.41 29.58
C ASN A 356 8.43 -5.13 30.33
N GLU A 357 8.10 -3.85 30.52
CA GLU A 357 6.85 -3.47 31.18
C GLU A 357 5.63 -3.89 30.37
N TRP A 358 5.69 -3.74 29.04
CA TRP A 358 4.60 -4.13 28.16
C TRP A 358 4.36 -5.65 28.18
N PHE A 359 5.43 -6.45 28.16
CA PHE A 359 5.33 -7.90 28.21
C PHE A 359 4.70 -8.39 29.52
N HIS A 360 5.19 -7.89 30.66
CA HIS A 360 4.68 -8.28 31.98
C HIS A 360 3.28 -7.73 32.28
N GLY A 361 2.97 -6.51 31.81
CA GLY A 361 1.71 -5.85 32.10
C GLY A 361 0.55 -6.23 31.18
N SER A 362 0.83 -6.75 29.97
CA SER A 362 -0.20 -7.05 28.97
C SER A 362 0.05 -8.36 28.23
N LEU A 363 1.14 -8.45 27.47
CA LEU A 363 1.31 -9.53 26.48
C LEU A 363 1.26 -10.92 27.12
N SER A 364 1.96 -11.11 28.25
CA SER A 364 1.99 -12.40 28.96
C SER A 364 0.61 -12.81 29.51
N ILE A 365 -0.21 -11.84 29.92
CA ILE A 365 -1.57 -12.06 30.44
C ILE A 365 -2.49 -12.46 29.28
N GLU A 366 -2.38 -11.76 28.14
CA GLU A 366 -3.17 -12.02 26.93
C GLU A 366 -2.89 -13.39 26.32
N ILE A 367 -1.62 -13.80 26.29
CA ILE A 367 -1.21 -15.14 25.82
C ILE A 367 -1.83 -16.25 26.69
N SER A 368 -1.96 -16.00 27.99
CA SER A 368 -2.49 -16.97 28.95
C SER A 368 -4.01 -17.16 28.84
N ASN A 369 -4.71 -16.27 28.13
CA ASN A 369 -6.16 -16.39 27.92
C ASN A 369 -6.46 -17.41 26.80
N GLY A 370 -6.83 -18.64 27.21
CA GLY A 370 -7.13 -19.75 26.33
C GLY A 370 -8.47 -19.70 25.60
N HIS A 371 -9.25 -18.61 25.71
CA HIS A 371 -10.52 -18.49 25.01
C HIS A 371 -10.33 -18.59 23.48
N PRO A 372 -11.20 -19.27 22.72
CA PRO A 372 -11.02 -19.44 21.27
C PRO A 372 -10.88 -18.12 20.50
N ASN A 373 -11.67 -17.10 20.84
CA ASN A 373 -11.60 -15.78 20.17
C ASN A 373 -10.28 -15.04 20.44
N MET A 374 -9.59 -15.35 21.54
CA MET A 374 -8.28 -14.75 21.82
C MET A 374 -7.18 -15.25 20.88
N ARG A 375 -7.45 -16.21 19.97
CA ARG A 375 -6.53 -16.59 18.89
C ARG A 375 -6.05 -15.40 18.06
N ILE A 376 -6.89 -14.36 17.91
CA ILE A 376 -6.55 -13.11 17.20
C ILE A 376 -5.35 -12.44 17.88
N ILE A 377 -5.49 -12.17 19.18
CA ILE A 377 -4.46 -11.54 19.99
C ILE A 377 -3.26 -12.48 20.17
N ARG A 378 -3.46 -13.76 20.47
CA ARG A 378 -2.37 -14.74 20.66
C ARG A 378 -1.49 -14.87 19.41
N ARG A 379 -2.09 -14.96 18.21
CA ARG A 379 -1.34 -14.95 16.94
C ARG A 379 -0.57 -13.66 16.78
N LYS A 380 -1.21 -12.51 17.04
CA LYS A 380 -0.56 -11.21 16.87
C LYS A 380 0.60 -11.02 17.84
N VAL A 381 0.43 -11.42 19.10
CA VAL A 381 1.49 -11.38 20.11
C VAL A 381 2.62 -12.31 19.71
N ALA A 382 2.36 -13.52 19.19
CA ALA A 382 3.41 -14.40 18.67
C ALA A 382 4.30 -13.67 17.66
N LEU A 383 3.70 -13.09 16.61
CA LEU A 383 4.41 -12.34 15.56
C LEU A 383 5.19 -11.14 16.13
N LEU A 384 4.56 -10.38 17.03
CA LEU A 384 5.16 -9.23 17.68
C LEU A 384 6.43 -9.61 18.45
N LEU A 385 6.41 -10.73 19.19
CA LEU A 385 7.57 -11.24 19.92
C LEU A 385 8.73 -11.57 18.98
N GLY A 386 8.45 -12.15 17.81
CA GLY A 386 9.46 -12.38 16.77
C GLY A 386 10.04 -11.08 16.20
N GLN A 387 9.19 -10.08 15.95
CA GLN A 387 9.61 -8.78 15.41
C GLN A 387 10.47 -7.97 16.39
N TRP A 388 10.13 -8.01 17.68
CA TRP A 388 10.81 -7.25 18.73
C TRP A 388 12.03 -7.96 19.32
N ILE A 389 12.43 -9.12 18.78
CA ILE A 389 13.41 -10.01 19.41
C ILE A 389 14.73 -9.33 19.79
N SER A 390 15.20 -8.37 18.98
CA SER A 390 16.43 -7.59 19.22
C SER A 390 16.33 -6.64 20.43
N GLU A 391 15.11 -6.26 20.81
CA GLU A 391 14.82 -5.39 21.96
C GLU A 391 14.60 -6.18 23.26
N ILE A 392 14.53 -7.52 23.19
CA ILE A 392 14.26 -8.39 24.35
C ILE A 392 15.57 -8.74 25.06
N LYS A 393 15.71 -8.21 26.28
CA LYS A 393 16.95 -8.28 27.08
C LYS A 393 16.71 -8.93 28.44
N GLY A 394 17.77 -9.46 29.04
CA GLY A 394 17.76 -10.01 30.40
C GLY A 394 16.81 -11.21 30.58
N ASP A 395 16.27 -11.35 31.80
CA ASP A 395 15.46 -12.50 32.19
C ASP A 395 14.13 -12.61 31.42
N THR A 396 13.63 -11.50 30.87
CA THR A 396 12.42 -11.44 30.04
C THR A 396 12.54 -12.34 28.81
N ARG A 397 13.76 -12.52 28.29
CA ARG A 397 14.04 -13.37 27.14
C ARG A 397 13.60 -14.82 27.36
N LYS A 398 13.96 -15.41 28.50
CA LYS A 398 13.55 -16.78 28.88
C LYS A 398 12.04 -16.91 28.95
N LEU A 399 11.36 -15.88 29.46
CA LEU A 399 9.90 -15.85 29.55
C LEU A 399 9.23 -15.76 28.18
N VAL A 400 9.81 -14.97 27.27
CA VAL A 400 9.35 -14.89 25.88
C VAL A 400 9.51 -16.23 25.17
N TYR A 401 10.61 -16.94 25.42
CA TYR A 401 10.85 -18.26 24.81
C TYR A 401 9.81 -19.27 25.30
N ARG A 402 9.56 -19.30 26.61
CA ARG A 402 8.47 -20.09 27.20
C ARG A 402 7.10 -19.74 26.60
N ALA A 403 6.83 -18.45 26.41
CA ALA A 403 5.57 -17.98 25.83
C ALA A 403 5.40 -18.44 24.36
N LEU A 404 6.45 -18.32 23.54
CA LEU A 404 6.42 -18.80 22.15
C LEU A 404 6.24 -20.32 22.07
N VAL A 405 6.93 -21.09 22.91
CA VAL A 405 6.75 -22.56 22.97
C VAL A 405 5.36 -22.95 23.50
N ALA A 406 4.77 -22.15 24.40
CA ALA A 406 3.38 -22.33 24.81
C ALA A 406 2.39 -22.07 23.66
N LEU A 407 2.63 -21.01 22.86
CA LEU A 407 1.80 -20.69 21.69
C LEU A 407 1.95 -21.72 20.55
N LEU A 408 3.08 -22.42 20.47
CA LEU A 408 3.26 -23.54 19.54
C LEU A 408 2.34 -24.74 19.86
N GLN A 409 1.78 -24.78 21.08
CA GLN A 409 0.80 -25.77 21.56
C GLN A 409 -0.66 -25.28 21.44
N ASP A 410 -0.92 -24.13 20.81
CA ASP A 410 -2.27 -23.60 20.65
C ASP A 410 -3.18 -24.55 19.84
N ASN A 411 -4.50 -24.39 19.98
CA ASN A 411 -5.45 -25.15 19.18
C ASN A 411 -5.58 -24.61 17.74
N ASP A 412 -5.28 -23.32 17.53
CA ASP A 412 -5.39 -22.68 16.21
C ASP A 412 -4.08 -22.80 15.42
N ILE A 413 -4.15 -23.37 14.22
CA ILE A 413 -2.97 -23.60 13.36
C ILE A 413 -2.26 -22.29 13.00
N ALA A 414 -2.99 -21.20 12.78
CA ALA A 414 -2.39 -19.92 12.42
C ALA A 414 -1.56 -19.32 13.58
N VAL A 415 -1.99 -19.56 14.83
CA VAL A 415 -1.23 -19.19 16.04
C VAL A 415 0.05 -20.02 16.14
N ARG A 416 -0.04 -21.33 15.94
CA ARG A 416 1.13 -22.24 16.00
C ARG A 416 2.16 -21.89 14.93
N LEU A 417 1.73 -21.63 13.70
CA LEU A 417 2.60 -21.19 12.61
C LEU A 417 3.26 -19.83 12.90
N ALA A 418 2.52 -18.89 13.48
CA ALA A 418 3.08 -17.60 13.90
C ALA A 418 4.13 -17.75 15.02
N ALA A 419 3.89 -18.63 15.99
CA ALA A 419 4.85 -18.96 17.03
C ALA A 419 6.10 -19.64 16.45
N CYS A 420 5.93 -20.59 15.53
CA CYS A 420 7.01 -21.28 14.83
C CYS A 420 7.89 -20.29 14.05
N SER A 421 7.29 -19.43 13.24
CA SER A 421 8.00 -18.38 12.49
C SER A 421 8.79 -17.45 13.42
N SER A 422 8.21 -17.08 14.57
CA SER A 422 8.86 -16.22 15.56
C SER A 422 10.03 -16.90 16.27
N LEU A 423 9.92 -18.21 16.52
CA LEU A 423 11.04 -19.03 17.01
C LEU A 423 12.17 -19.11 15.97
N CYS A 424 11.86 -19.18 14.68
CA CYS A 424 12.88 -19.14 13.62
C CYS A 424 13.67 -17.82 13.62
N TYR A 425 13.00 -16.67 13.75
CA TYR A 425 13.70 -15.38 13.87
C TYR A 425 14.62 -15.33 15.09
N LEU A 426 14.15 -15.88 16.21
CA LEU A 426 14.93 -16.00 17.44
C LEU A 426 16.18 -16.86 17.26
N PHE A 427 16.08 -18.01 16.59
CA PHE A 427 17.24 -18.87 16.33
C PHE A 427 18.27 -18.25 15.39
N GLN A 428 17.83 -17.34 14.52
CA GLN A 428 18.69 -16.60 13.61
C GLN A 428 19.36 -15.39 14.30
N GLU A 429 18.93 -15.04 15.51
CA GLU A 429 19.40 -13.83 16.18
C GLU A 429 20.79 -14.01 16.77
N SER A 430 21.65 -13.02 16.53
CA SER A 430 23.06 -13.06 16.96
C SER A 430 23.26 -13.22 18.47
N SER A 431 22.27 -12.79 19.27
CA SER A 431 22.28 -12.87 20.72
C SER A 431 21.62 -14.13 21.30
N PHE A 432 21.32 -15.12 20.44
CA PHE A 432 20.71 -16.39 20.85
C PHE A 432 21.59 -17.14 21.86
N SER A 433 20.94 -17.67 22.90
CA SER A 433 21.56 -18.54 23.90
C SER A 433 20.73 -19.82 24.04
N GLU A 434 21.38 -20.96 23.82
CA GLU A 434 20.76 -22.28 24.01
C GLU A 434 20.29 -22.49 25.45
N LEU A 435 20.99 -21.92 26.42
CA LEU A 435 20.67 -22.01 27.85
C LEU A 435 19.31 -21.40 28.17
N ASP A 436 18.90 -20.37 27.44
CA ASP A 436 17.63 -19.69 27.64
C ASP A 436 16.44 -20.52 27.14
N LEU A 437 16.66 -21.43 26.18
CA LEU A 437 15.65 -22.34 25.63
C LEU A 437 15.69 -23.73 26.25
N PHE A 438 16.79 -24.11 26.90
CA PHE A 438 17.09 -25.49 27.31
C PHE A 438 15.92 -26.20 28.00
N GLU A 439 15.24 -25.55 28.94
CA GLU A 439 14.11 -26.14 29.67
C GLU A 439 12.88 -26.42 28.80
N CYS A 440 12.69 -25.65 27.72
CA CYS A 440 11.54 -25.75 26.82
C CYS A 440 11.88 -26.46 25.51
N LEU A 441 13.15 -26.79 25.26
CA LEU A 441 13.63 -27.39 24.03
C LEU A 441 12.93 -28.74 23.72
N PRO A 442 12.72 -29.67 24.68
CA PRO A 442 12.01 -30.91 24.38
C PRO A 442 10.58 -30.67 23.88
N THR A 443 9.84 -29.78 24.54
CA THR A 443 8.48 -29.41 24.14
C THR A 443 8.47 -28.72 22.79
N CYS A 444 9.39 -27.78 22.56
CA CYS A 444 9.54 -27.09 21.29
C CYS A 444 9.76 -28.10 20.15
N TRP A 445 10.71 -29.03 20.32
CA TRP A 445 11.02 -30.07 19.35
C TRP A 445 9.79 -30.93 19.03
N THR A 446 9.15 -31.51 20.05
CA THR A 446 7.97 -32.37 19.84
C THR A 446 6.83 -31.61 19.14
N MET A 447 6.59 -30.36 19.50
CA MET A 447 5.51 -29.57 18.92
C MET A 447 5.79 -29.11 17.48
N CYS A 448 7.06 -28.90 17.10
CA CYS A 448 7.42 -28.66 15.70
C CYS A 448 7.09 -29.87 14.81
N PHE A 449 7.47 -31.09 15.22
CA PHE A 449 7.12 -32.30 14.46
C PHE A 449 5.61 -32.51 14.36
N LYS A 450 4.90 -32.31 15.48
CA LYS A 450 3.45 -32.38 15.47
C LYS A 450 2.82 -31.33 14.55
N LEU A 451 3.39 -30.11 14.49
CA LEU A 451 2.93 -29.09 13.55
C LEU A 451 3.13 -29.54 12.11
N THR A 452 4.27 -30.14 11.76
CA THR A 452 4.52 -30.70 10.42
C THR A 452 3.52 -31.79 10.02
N GLU A 453 3.02 -32.57 10.99
CA GLU A 453 1.96 -33.57 10.77
C GLU A 453 0.57 -32.95 10.58
N ASP A 454 0.27 -31.86 11.30
CA ASP A 454 -1.04 -31.21 11.31
C ASP A 454 -1.26 -30.29 10.08
N VAL A 455 -0.18 -29.75 9.50
CA VAL A 455 -0.22 -28.83 8.35
C VAL A 455 -0.22 -29.55 6.99
N GLN A 456 -0.89 -28.96 6.00
CA GLN A 456 -1.07 -29.56 4.67
C GLN A 456 -0.19 -28.93 3.59
N GLU A 457 0.04 -27.62 3.67
CA GLU A 457 0.78 -26.86 2.68
C GLU A 457 2.28 -27.15 2.77
N PHE A 458 2.95 -27.16 1.62
CA PHE A 458 4.39 -27.44 1.57
C PHE A 458 5.21 -26.35 2.25
N ASP A 459 4.81 -25.09 2.11
CA ASP A 459 5.50 -23.96 2.73
C ASP A 459 5.40 -23.97 4.27
N SER A 460 4.43 -24.71 4.85
CA SER A 460 4.29 -24.92 6.29
C SER A 460 5.23 -26.00 6.85
N LYS A 461 5.61 -26.97 6.02
CA LYS A 461 6.39 -28.16 6.43
C LYS A 461 7.88 -27.87 6.43
#